data_AF-A0A7L7KS82-F1
#
_entry.id   AF-A0A7L7KS82-F1
#
_cell.length_a   1.000
_cell.length_b   1.000
_cell.length_c   1.000
_cell.angle_alpha   90.00
_cell.angle_beta   90.00
_cell.angle_gamma   90.00
#
_symmetry.space_group_name_H-M   'P 1'
#
loop_
_entity.id
_entity.type
_entity.pdbx_description
1 polymer ?
#
loop_
_entity_poly.entity_id
_entity_poly.type
_entity_poly.pdbx_seq_one_letter_code
_entity_poly.pdbx_strand_id
1 'polypeptide(L)'
;MEKYSRLSKITTDFLNGKLAKLQVNYEDDNSMQLHFLYEDDNHYWFDYDILISIDGKIVEHASHHSEGYLNKVELNRDSAFEKAVFKELFSSLQIA
;
A
#
# COMPACT_ATOMS: atom_id res chain seq x y z
N MET A 1 11.67 11.38 -2.80
CA MET A 1 12.20 10.23 -3.58
C MET A 1 12.50 9.02 -2.70
N GLU A 2 13.11 9.18 -1.50
CA GLU A 2 13.43 8.02 -0.62
C GLU A 2 12.22 7.21 -0.15
N LYS A 3 11.12 7.85 0.28
CA LYS A 3 9.91 7.13 0.74
C LYS A 3 9.31 6.24 -0.36
N TYR A 4 9.22 6.74 -1.59
CA TYR A 4 8.75 5.95 -2.73
C TYR A 4 9.65 4.75 -3.00
N SER A 5 10.98 4.93 -2.96
CA SER A 5 11.94 3.84 -3.14
C SER A 5 11.81 2.77 -2.05
N ARG A 6 11.59 3.17 -0.80
CA ARG A 6 11.38 2.24 0.31
C ARG A 6 10.06 1.48 0.21
N LEU A 7 8.97 2.19 -0.14
CA LEU A 7 7.67 1.56 -0.39
C LEU A 7 7.71 0.62 -1.59
N SER A 8 8.41 0.98 -2.66
CA SER A 8 8.66 0.08 -3.80
C SER A 8 9.38 -1.19 -3.36
N LYS A 9 10.38 -1.08 -2.48
CA LYS A 9 11.07 -2.25 -1.95
C LYS A 9 10.14 -3.11 -1.09
N ILE A 10 9.31 -2.50 -0.24
CA ILE A 10 8.31 -3.21 0.57
C ILE A 10 7.31 -3.95 -0.32
N THR A 11 6.85 -3.34 -1.42
CA THR A 11 5.98 -4.02 -2.40
C THR A 11 6.67 -5.25 -2.98
N THR A 12 7.95 -5.16 -3.36
CA THR A 12 8.69 -6.31 -3.88
C THR A 12 8.92 -7.39 -2.84
N ASP A 13 9.36 -7.02 -1.63
CA ASP A 13 9.72 -7.96 -0.57
C ASP A 13 8.52 -8.76 -0.03
N PHE A 14 7.31 -8.17 -0.05
CA PHE A 14 6.11 -8.79 0.53
C PHE A 14 5.10 -9.29 -0.51
N LEU A 15 4.91 -8.55 -1.61
CA LEU A 15 3.90 -8.90 -2.61
C LEU A 15 4.50 -9.60 -3.84
N ASN A 16 5.82 -9.80 -3.88
CA ASN A 16 6.55 -10.31 -5.06
C ASN A 16 6.20 -9.52 -6.34
N GLY A 17 6.03 -8.22 -6.17
CA GLY A 17 5.53 -7.32 -7.21
C GLY A 17 6.42 -6.11 -7.42
N LYS A 18 6.46 -5.61 -8.65
CA LYS A 18 7.11 -4.36 -9.00
C LYS A 18 6.10 -3.22 -8.91
N LEU A 19 6.33 -2.30 -7.98
CA LEU A 19 5.50 -1.10 -7.84
C LEU A 19 5.60 -0.23 -9.10
N ALA A 20 4.47 -0.01 -9.76
CA ALA A 20 4.39 0.85 -10.94
C ALA A 20 3.92 2.25 -10.57
N LYS A 21 2.92 2.34 -9.69
CA LYS A 21 2.36 3.61 -9.23
C LYS A 21 2.01 3.53 -7.76
N LEU A 22 2.35 4.60 -7.04
CA LEU A 22 1.88 4.85 -5.69
C LEU A 22 1.13 6.17 -5.72
N GLN A 23 -0.13 6.15 -5.30
CA GLN A 23 -0.92 7.34 -5.08
C GLN A 23 -1.19 7.48 -3.58
N VAL A 24 -1.02 8.71 -3.08
CA VAL A 24 -1.28 9.07 -1.69
C VAL A 24 -2.32 10.19 -1.71
N ASN A 25 -3.48 9.91 -1.15
CA ASN A 25 -4.57 10.88 -0.99
C ASN A 25 -4.78 11.13 0.50
N TYR A 26 -4.87 12.40 0.89
CA TYR A 26 -5.31 12.79 2.22
C TYR A 26 -6.80 13.11 2.09
N GLU A 27 -7.67 12.29 2.68
CA GLU A 27 -9.12 12.52 2.60
C GLU A 27 -9.53 13.67 3.54
N ASP A 28 -8.89 13.73 4.72
CA ASP A 28 -8.94 14.83 5.66
C ASP A 28 -7.61 14.93 6.44
N ASP A 29 -7.58 15.76 7.50
CA ASP A 29 -6.39 15.94 8.35
C ASP A 29 -6.01 14.66 9.13
N ASN A 30 -6.91 13.69 9.21
CA ASN A 30 -6.83 12.52 10.07
C ASN A 30 -6.76 11.20 9.32
N SER A 31 -6.97 11.20 8.01
CA SER A 31 -7.06 9.99 7.19
C SER A 31 -6.22 10.10 5.92
N MET A 32 -5.48 9.02 5.67
CA MET A 32 -4.60 8.90 4.52
C MET A 32 -4.91 7.60 3.79
N GLN A 33 -5.26 7.72 2.51
CA GLN A 33 -5.43 6.60 1.61
C GLN A 33 -4.17 6.44 0.76
N LEU A 34 -3.68 5.20 0.70
CA LEU A 34 -2.59 4.78 -0.15
C LEU A 34 -3.15 3.80 -1.17
N HIS A 35 -2.79 4.00 -2.41
CA HIS A 35 -3.14 3.11 -3.50
C HIS A 35 -1.87 2.67 -4.23
N PHE A 36 -1.62 1.37 -4.21
CA PHE A 36 -0.48 0.72 -4.82
C PHE A 36 -0.94 -0.04 -6.06
N LEU A 37 -0.47 0.38 -7.23
CA LEU A 37 -0.59 -0.39 -8.46
C LEU A 37 0.75 -1.06 -8.73
N TYR A 38 0.74 -2.39 -8.81
CA TYR A 38 1.94 -3.17 -9.03
C TYR A 38 1.71 -4.32 -10.01
N GLU A 39 2.80 -4.78 -10.62
CA GLU A 39 2.81 -5.89 -11.58
C GLU A 39 3.61 -7.05 -10.98
N ASP A 40 3.09 -8.28 -11.02
CA ASP A 40 3.85 -9.47 -10.63
C ASP A 40 4.77 -9.97 -11.74
N ASP A 41 5.55 -11.01 -11.45
CA ASP A 41 6.46 -11.63 -12.42
C ASP A 41 5.72 -12.32 -13.61
N ASN A 42 4.41 -12.53 -13.50
CA ASN A 42 3.58 -13.12 -14.56
C ASN A 42 2.84 -12.05 -15.39
N HIS A 43 3.16 -10.77 -15.22
CA HIS A 43 2.52 -9.64 -15.90
C HIS A 43 1.04 -9.42 -15.56
N TYR A 44 0.61 -9.86 -14.39
CA TYR A 44 -0.69 -9.49 -13.84
C TYR A 44 -0.60 -8.19 -13.04
N TRP A 45 -1.64 -7.37 -13.17
CA TRP A 45 -1.76 -6.09 -12.50
C TRP A 45 -2.66 -6.20 -11.27
N PHE A 46 -2.21 -5.57 -10.20
CA PHE A 46 -2.87 -5.63 -8.90
C PHE A 46 -2.93 -4.26 -8.25
N ASP A 47 -4.04 -4.04 -7.57
CA ASP A 47 -4.35 -2.86 -6.79
C ASP A 47 -4.40 -3.24 -5.32
N TYR A 48 -3.63 -2.53 -4.52
CA TYR A 48 -3.66 -2.66 -3.06
C TYR A 48 -3.98 -1.29 -2.46
N ASP A 49 -5.14 -1.20 -1.82
CA ASP A 49 -5.58 0.01 -1.13
C ASP A 49 -5.37 -0.13 0.37
N ILE A 50 -4.87 0.91 1.01
CA ILE A 50 -4.71 0.99 2.46
C ILE A 50 -5.24 2.35 2.93
N LEU A 51 -6.24 2.33 3.80
CA LEU A 51 -6.72 3.49 4.54
C LEU A 51 -6.12 3.48 5.95
N ILE A 52 -5.48 4.58 6.31
CA ILE A 52 -4.78 4.76 7.58
C ILE A 52 -5.39 5.94 8.34
N SER A 53 -5.77 5.70 9.58
CA SER A 53 -6.00 6.76 10.57
C SER A 53 -4.66 7.29 11.05
N ILE A 54 -4.39 8.57 10.77
CA ILE A 54 -3.18 9.27 11.20
C ILE A 54 -3.18 9.43 12.73
N ASP A 55 -4.31 9.88 13.29
CA ASP A 55 -4.49 10.08 14.73
C ASP A 55 -4.50 8.77 15.50
N GLY A 56 -5.28 7.81 15.01
CA GLY A 56 -5.39 6.48 15.60
C GLY A 56 -4.12 5.66 15.44
N LYS A 57 -3.25 6.02 14.48
CA LYS A 57 -2.04 5.27 14.12
C LYS A 57 -2.36 3.80 13.83
N ILE A 58 -3.44 3.57 13.08
CA ILE A 58 -3.94 2.24 12.71
C ILE A 58 -4.28 2.16 11.23
N VAL A 59 -4.21 0.95 10.67
CA VAL A 59 -4.82 0.61 9.38
C VAL A 59 -6.31 0.38 9.63
N GLU A 60 -7.16 1.27 9.12
CA GLU A 60 -8.62 1.17 9.28
C GLU A 60 -9.20 0.18 8.28
N HIS A 61 -8.72 0.24 7.05
CA HIS A 61 -9.17 -0.61 5.97
C HIS A 61 -8.00 -0.94 5.05
N ALA A 62 -8.04 -2.13 4.46
CA ALA A 62 -7.21 -2.45 3.33
C ALA A 62 -7.94 -3.42 2.39
N SER A 63 -7.67 -3.30 1.10
CA SER A 63 -8.24 -4.14 0.05
C SER A 63 -7.14 -4.53 -0.92
N HIS A 64 -7.26 -5.73 -1.49
CA HIS A 64 -6.31 -6.24 -2.46
C HIS A 64 -7.09 -6.92 -3.57
N HIS A 65 -6.87 -6.49 -4.80
CA HIS A 65 -7.61 -7.02 -5.93
C HIS A 65 -6.81 -6.95 -7.22
N SER A 66 -7.25 -7.73 -8.21
CA SER A 66 -6.84 -7.53 -9.60
C SER A 66 -8.03 -7.03 -10.42
N GLU A 67 -7.80 -6.02 -11.26
CA GLU A 67 -8.75 -5.67 -12.32
C GLU A 67 -8.59 -6.62 -13.51
N GLY A 68 -9.50 -7.60 -13.61
CA GLY A 68 -9.68 -8.36 -14.85
C GLY A 68 -10.55 -7.60 -15.84
N TYR A 69 -10.48 -7.97 -17.13
CA TYR A 69 -11.26 -7.32 -18.20
C TYR A 69 -12.78 -7.33 -17.99
N LEU A 70 -13.30 -8.28 -17.20
CA LEU A 70 -14.74 -8.46 -16.96
C LEU A 70 -15.15 -8.25 -15.50
N ASN A 71 -14.27 -8.54 -14.54
CA ASN A 71 -14.60 -8.50 -13.13
C ASN A 71 -13.38 -8.16 -12.27
N LYS A 72 -13.64 -7.50 -11.15
CA LYS A 72 -12.72 -7.35 -10.02
C LYS A 72 -12.62 -8.70 -9.30
N VAL A 73 -11.40 -9.21 -9.11
CA VAL A 73 -11.16 -10.40 -8.29
C VAL A 73 -10.54 -9.95 -6.98
N GLU A 74 -11.26 -10.16 -5.88
CA GLU A 74 -10.75 -9.91 -4.53
C GLU A 74 -9.70 -10.95 -4.17
N LEU A 75 -8.58 -10.48 -3.65
CA LEU A 75 -7.44 -11.28 -3.24
C LEU A 75 -7.24 -11.19 -1.73
N ASN A 76 -6.46 -12.12 -1.21
CA ASN A 76 -6.10 -12.07 0.20
C ASN A 76 -5.23 -10.85 0.48
N ARG A 77 -5.57 -10.16 1.56
CA ARG A 77 -4.73 -9.13 2.15
C ARG A 77 -3.47 -9.75 2.76
N ASP A 78 -2.40 -8.96 2.78
CA ASP A 78 -1.17 -9.28 3.48
C ASP A 78 -0.95 -8.31 4.66
N SER A 79 -1.25 -8.81 5.86
CA SER A 79 -1.09 -8.01 7.09
C SER A 79 0.37 -7.64 7.42
N ALA A 80 1.35 -8.39 6.89
CA ALA A 80 2.76 -8.10 7.11
C ALA A 80 3.21 -6.95 6.21
N PHE A 81 2.75 -6.94 4.96
CA PHE A 81 2.88 -5.80 4.04
C PHE A 81 2.27 -4.53 4.64
N GLU A 82 1.02 -4.59 5.10
CA GLU A 82 0.31 -3.45 5.70
C GLU A 82 1.08 -2.85 6.88
N LYS A 83 1.61 -3.71 7.77
CA LYS A 83 2.44 -3.28 8.91
C LYS A 83 3.77 -2.67 8.46
N ALA A 84 4.40 -3.20 7.41
CA ALA A 84 5.66 -2.67 6.89
C ALA A 84 5.46 -1.28 6.28
N VAL A 85 4.40 -1.10 5.48
CA VAL A 85 4.01 0.20 4.92
C VAL A 85 3.74 1.21 6.05
N PHE A 86 2.92 0.82 7.03
CA PHE A 86 2.62 1.67 8.18
C PHE A 86 3.90 2.10 8.91
N LYS A 87 4.76 1.13 9.24
CA LYS A 87 6.03 1.41 9.91
C LYS A 87 6.90 2.37 9.11
N GLU A 88 7.02 2.18 7.80
CA GLU A 88 7.81 3.07 6.95
C GLU A 88 7.29 4.51 6.97
N LEU A 89 5.98 4.70 6.85
CA LEU A 89 5.34 6.02 6.81
C LEU A 89 5.52 6.80 8.11
N PHE A 90 5.41 6.10 9.25
CA PHE A 90 5.52 6.71 10.58
C PHE A 90 6.91 6.55 11.22
N SER A 91 7.86 5.89 10.57
CA SER A 91 9.24 5.76 11.07
C SER A 91 9.96 7.10 11.17
N SER A 92 9.58 8.09 10.36
CA SER A 92 10.12 9.45 10.40
C SER A 92 9.56 10.33 11.53
N LEU A 93 8.62 9.84 12.34
CA LEU A 93 8.09 10.54 13.52
C LEU A 93 8.90 10.29 14.82
N GLN A 94 10.03 9.58 14.72
CA GLN A 94 11.06 9.60 15.76
C GLN A 94 12.03 10.77 15.54
N ILE A 95 11.56 12.00 15.71
CA ILE A 95 12.43 13.11 16.11
C ILE A 95 11.66 13.87 17.19
N ALA A 96 12.24 13.84 18.39
CA ALA A 96 11.87 14.58 19.58
C ALA A 96 12.07 16.09 19.40
#